data_AF-A0A0R3QE65-F1
#
_entry.id   AF-A0A0R3QE65-F1
#
_cell.length_a   1.000
_cell.length_b   1.000
_cell.length_c   1.000
_cell.angle_alpha   90.00
_cell.angle_beta   90.00
_cell.angle_gamma   90.00
#
_symmetry.space_group_name_H-M   'P 1'
#
loop_
_entity.id
_entity.type
_entity.pdbx_description
1 polymer ?
#
loop_
_entity_poly.entity_id
_entity_poly.type
_entity_poly.pdbx_seq_one_letter_code
_entity_poly.pdbx_strand_id
1 'polypeptide(L)'
;LKLNINRIGSFFQACFKNSWAFHKLIHLACTSEQYNPWPYYHFTGLLRPAPMGQKRGVPNTIAKPDYAFRADGISEAEQLARNINEIKVLDDNEIECMRTVCKLAREVLDEAARVCEPGITTDHIDAVVHEACIERDCYPSPLGYHQFPKSVCTSVNEVICHGIPDMRKLENGDICNVDVTVYHRGFHGDLNETFLIGDRVKEDTRKLVKVTYECLQHAIDL
;
A
#
# COMPACT_ATOMS: atom_id res chain seq x y z
N LEU A 1 -14.83 19.98 23.66
CA LEU A 1 -15.98 19.31 24.31
C LEU A 1 -16.06 19.74 25.76
N LYS A 2 -17.14 20.43 26.17
CA LYS A 2 -17.42 20.69 27.60
C LYS A 2 -18.01 19.41 28.20
N LEU A 3 -17.23 18.69 29.01
CA LEU A 3 -17.74 17.57 29.80
C LEU A 3 -18.40 18.14 31.06
N ASN A 4 -19.72 18.05 31.09
CA ASN A 4 -20.58 18.54 32.15
C ASN A 4 -20.72 17.43 33.21
N ILE A 5 -19.78 17.33 34.14
CA ILE A 5 -19.82 16.36 35.23
C ILE A 5 -20.19 17.07 36.53
N ASN A 6 -21.49 17.03 36.84
CA ASN A 6 -22.03 17.36 38.15
C ASN A 6 -21.88 16.14 39.08
N ARG A 7 -20.92 16.17 40.01
CA ARG A 7 -21.07 15.83 41.45
C ARG A 7 -19.73 15.43 42.11
N ILE A 8 -19.45 16.17 43.19
CA ILE A 8 -18.76 15.77 44.43
C ILE A 8 -17.32 15.22 44.26
N GLY A 9 -16.36 16.13 44.33
CA GLY A 9 -14.94 15.80 44.47
C GLY A 9 -14.09 17.00 44.12
N SER A 10 -13.68 17.77 45.11
CA SER A 10 -12.75 18.89 44.93
C SER A 10 -11.41 18.35 44.39
N PHE A 11 -11.19 18.47 43.08
CA PHE A 11 -9.91 18.20 42.44
C PHE A 11 -8.95 19.36 42.75
N PHE A 12 -8.22 19.23 43.86
CA PHE A 12 -7.12 20.13 44.20
C PHE A 12 -5.94 19.89 43.25
N GLN A 13 -5.28 20.96 42.81
CA GLN A 13 -4.06 20.91 41.99
C GLN A 13 -2.95 20.01 42.59
N ALA A 14 -2.95 19.87 43.93
CA ALA A 14 -2.07 18.95 44.65
C ALA A 14 -2.38 17.47 44.39
N CYS A 15 -3.67 17.11 44.25
CA CYS A 15 -4.09 15.74 43.92
C CYS A 15 -3.63 15.37 42.50
N PHE A 16 -3.77 16.29 41.54
CA PHE A 16 -3.25 16.10 40.18
C PHE A 16 -1.72 15.95 40.16
N LYS A 17 -0.96 16.79 40.89
CA LYS A 17 0.51 16.68 40.96
C LYS A 17 0.98 15.38 41.62
N ASN A 18 0.32 14.94 42.69
CA ASN A 18 0.68 13.69 43.38
C ASN A 18 0.34 12.45 42.55
N SER A 19 -0.73 12.49 41.76
CA SER A 19 -1.11 11.41 40.85
C SER A 19 -0.46 11.51 39.47
N TRP A 20 0.27 12.58 39.16
CA TRP A 20 0.87 12.82 37.84
C TRP A 20 1.88 11.74 37.45
N ALA A 21 2.70 11.28 38.40
CA ALA A 21 3.66 10.19 38.13
C ALA A 21 2.94 8.89 37.76
N PHE A 22 1.86 8.56 38.45
CA PHE A 22 1.03 7.37 38.17
C PHE A 22 0.26 7.51 36.85
N HIS A 23 -0.30 8.69 36.57
CA HIS A 23 -0.95 9.00 35.31
C HIS A 23 0.02 8.93 34.12
N LYS A 24 1.26 9.41 34.30
CA LYS A 24 2.33 9.31 33.30
C LYS A 24 2.73 7.86 33.05
N LEU A 25 2.72 7.01 34.08
CA LEU A 25 2.90 5.56 33.94
C LEU A 25 1.73 4.89 33.20
N ILE A 26 0.49 5.36 33.40
CA ILE A 26 -0.67 4.89 32.62
C ILE A 26 -0.52 5.29 31.15
N HIS A 27 -0.05 6.51 30.84
CA HIS A 27 0.26 6.88 29.44
C HIS A 27 1.41 6.05 28.87
N LEU A 28 2.46 5.77 29.66
CA LEU A 28 3.57 4.93 29.23
C LEU A 28 3.13 3.46 29.00
N ALA A 29 2.19 2.96 29.79
CA ALA A 29 1.59 1.63 29.64
C ALA A 29 0.55 1.56 28.50
N CYS A 30 -0.20 2.65 28.26
CA CYS A 30 -1.11 2.77 27.12
C CYS A 30 -0.39 3.03 25.79
N THR A 31 0.89 3.42 25.79
CA THR A 31 1.69 3.59 24.57
C THR A 31 2.22 2.29 23.97
N SER A 32 2.00 1.13 24.61
CA SER A 32 2.71 -0.10 24.25
C SER A 32 1.82 -1.31 23.95
N GLU A 33 0.57 -1.14 23.54
CA GLU A 33 -0.08 -2.21 22.77
C GLU A 33 0.37 -2.08 21.31
N GLN A 34 1.44 -2.78 20.99
CA GLN A 34 1.90 -2.95 19.61
C GLN A 34 0.73 -3.48 18.78
N TYR A 35 0.30 -2.74 17.75
CA TYR A 35 -0.80 -3.15 16.88
C TYR A 35 -0.52 -4.55 16.33
N ASN A 36 -1.34 -5.52 16.76
CA ASN A 36 -1.23 -6.90 16.32
C ASN A 36 -2.64 -7.47 16.05
N PRO A 37 -3.15 -7.33 14.83
CA PRO A 37 -4.47 -7.86 14.47
C PRO A 37 -4.50 -9.40 14.43
N TRP A 38 -3.33 -10.06 14.50
CA TRP A 38 -3.20 -11.52 14.47
C TRP A 38 -2.40 -12.04 15.67
N PRO A 39 -2.95 -11.99 16.89
CA PRO A 39 -2.23 -12.33 18.13
C PRO A 39 -1.74 -13.78 18.19
N TYR A 40 -2.36 -14.69 17.43
CA TYR A 40 -2.01 -16.11 17.38
C TYR A 40 -1.15 -16.48 16.17
N TYR A 41 -0.85 -15.53 15.29
CA TYR A 41 0.03 -15.76 14.14
C TYR A 41 1.50 -15.55 14.54
N HIS A 42 2.35 -16.46 14.08
CA HIS A 42 3.79 -16.40 14.32
C HIS A 42 4.48 -15.79 13.10
N PHE A 43 4.88 -14.54 13.21
CA PHE A 43 5.60 -13.84 12.14
C PHE A 43 6.99 -14.45 11.91
N THR A 44 7.39 -14.56 10.64
CA THR A 44 8.65 -15.18 10.20
C THR A 44 9.86 -14.26 10.36
N GLY A 45 9.64 -12.93 10.39
CA GLY A 45 10.69 -11.93 10.50
C GLY A 45 10.37 -10.85 11.53
N LEU A 46 11.02 -9.69 11.38
CA LEU A 46 10.93 -8.56 12.32
C LEU A 46 9.78 -7.61 11.97
N LEU A 47 9.33 -7.61 10.72
CA LEU A 47 8.26 -6.74 10.25
C LEU A 47 6.93 -7.07 10.94
N ARG A 48 6.17 -6.03 11.27
CA ARG A 48 4.82 -6.13 11.86
C ARG A 48 3.89 -5.17 11.13
N PRO A 49 2.60 -5.52 11.00
CA PRO A 49 1.62 -4.59 10.47
C PRO A 49 1.49 -3.37 11.39
N ALA A 50 1.11 -2.25 10.81
CA ALA A 50 0.64 -1.06 11.51
C ALA A 50 -0.84 -0.80 11.17
N PRO A 51 -1.54 0.05 11.93
CA PRO A 51 -2.88 0.47 11.55
C PRO A 51 -2.89 1.07 10.13
N MET A 52 -3.95 0.82 9.36
CA MET A 52 -4.13 1.43 8.04
C MET A 52 -4.70 2.84 8.16
N GLY A 53 -4.31 3.73 7.23
CA GLY A 53 -5.02 5.00 7.03
C GLY A 53 -6.40 4.81 6.39
N GLN A 54 -7.16 5.89 6.26
CA GLN A 54 -8.49 5.86 5.67
C GLN A 54 -8.45 5.36 4.21
N LYS A 55 -9.47 4.59 3.80
CA LYS A 55 -9.66 4.21 2.39
C LYS A 55 -9.97 5.45 1.56
N ARG A 56 -9.31 5.59 0.42
CA ARG A 56 -9.44 6.73 -0.49
C ARG A 56 -10.55 6.48 -1.52
N GLY A 57 -11.31 7.52 -1.84
CA GLY A 57 -12.44 7.46 -2.76
C GLY A 57 -12.05 7.85 -4.18
N VAL A 58 -12.57 7.13 -5.17
CA VAL A 58 -12.35 7.43 -6.59
C VAL A 58 -13.53 8.26 -7.13
N PRO A 59 -13.31 9.41 -7.79
CA PRO A 59 -14.37 10.19 -8.43
C PRO A 59 -15.27 9.38 -9.37
N ASN A 60 -16.55 9.77 -9.48
CA ASN A 60 -17.51 9.10 -10.36
C ASN A 60 -17.22 9.30 -11.86
N THR A 61 -16.41 10.30 -12.22
CA THR A 61 -15.98 10.59 -13.59
C THR A 61 -15.00 9.55 -14.13
N ILE A 62 -14.27 8.86 -13.26
CA ILE A 62 -13.29 7.83 -13.64
C ILE A 62 -14.00 6.50 -13.85
N ALA A 63 -13.77 5.91 -15.02
CA ALA A 63 -14.23 4.57 -15.38
C ALA A 63 -13.64 3.54 -14.41
N LYS A 64 -14.48 2.60 -13.97
CA LYS A 64 -14.09 1.60 -12.97
C LYS A 64 -14.23 0.19 -13.56
N PRO A 65 -13.35 -0.75 -13.18
CA PRO A 65 -13.50 -2.15 -13.54
C PRO A 65 -14.73 -2.76 -12.85
N ASP A 66 -15.15 -3.94 -13.31
CA ASP A 66 -16.38 -4.60 -12.87
C ASP A 66 -16.41 -4.90 -11.36
N TYR A 67 -15.29 -5.35 -10.79
CA TYR A 67 -15.16 -5.66 -9.37
C TYR A 67 -15.32 -4.45 -8.46
N ALA A 68 -15.08 -3.23 -8.95
CA ALA A 68 -15.16 -2.01 -8.13
C ALA A 68 -16.59 -1.71 -7.65
N PHE A 69 -17.61 -2.27 -8.33
CA PHE A 69 -19.02 -2.11 -7.98
C PHE A 69 -19.55 -3.20 -7.06
N ARG A 70 -18.72 -4.19 -6.71
CA ARG A 70 -19.14 -5.36 -5.95
C ARG A 70 -18.60 -5.35 -4.54
N ALA A 71 -19.45 -5.75 -3.59
CA ALA A 71 -19.05 -5.83 -2.18
C ALA A 71 -17.97 -6.92 -1.94
N ASP A 72 -17.99 -7.99 -2.73
CA ASP A 72 -17.03 -9.10 -2.64
C ASP A 72 -15.71 -8.82 -3.38
N GLY A 73 -15.67 -7.77 -4.21
CA GLY A 73 -14.50 -7.38 -5.01
C GLY A 73 -14.13 -8.36 -6.11
N ILE A 74 -15.02 -9.30 -6.50
CA ILE A 74 -14.66 -10.34 -7.46
C ILE A 74 -14.97 -9.90 -8.90
N SER A 75 -14.01 -10.04 -9.82
CA SER A 75 -14.19 -9.79 -11.26
C SER A 75 -15.01 -10.90 -11.91
N GLU A 76 -16.18 -10.57 -12.48
CA GLU A 76 -17.01 -11.54 -13.21
C GLU A 76 -16.35 -11.90 -14.54
N ALA A 77 -15.73 -10.92 -15.20
CA ALA A 77 -15.01 -11.14 -16.45
C ALA A 77 -13.87 -12.17 -16.26
N GLU A 78 -13.12 -12.07 -15.17
CA GLU A 78 -12.05 -13.04 -14.85
C GLU A 78 -12.62 -14.41 -14.44
N GLN A 79 -13.73 -14.46 -13.70
CA GLN A 79 -14.38 -15.74 -13.36
C GLN A 79 -14.77 -16.52 -14.61
N LEU A 80 -15.33 -15.84 -15.61
CA LEU A 80 -15.71 -16.45 -16.88
C LEU A 80 -14.48 -16.91 -17.68
N ALA A 81 -13.36 -16.18 -17.58
CA ALA A 81 -12.11 -16.52 -18.26
C ALA A 81 -11.29 -17.62 -17.56
N ARG A 82 -11.57 -17.96 -16.29
CA ARG A 82 -10.71 -18.81 -15.45
C ARG A 82 -10.38 -20.20 -16.01
N ASN A 83 -11.28 -20.78 -16.81
CA ASN A 83 -11.10 -22.12 -17.41
C ASN A 83 -10.82 -22.05 -18.92
N ILE A 84 -10.53 -20.87 -19.45
CA ILE A 84 -10.22 -20.64 -20.86
C ILE A 84 -8.68 -20.62 -20.98
N ASN A 85 -8.14 -21.55 -21.76
CA ASN A 85 -6.70 -21.60 -22.06
C ASN A 85 -6.32 -20.79 -23.31
N GLU A 86 -7.30 -20.15 -23.95
CA GLU A 86 -7.07 -19.29 -25.11
C GLU A 86 -6.48 -17.96 -24.66
N ILE A 87 -5.31 -17.63 -25.21
CA ILE A 87 -4.66 -16.34 -24.97
C ILE A 87 -5.22 -15.35 -25.98
N LYS A 88 -5.78 -14.25 -25.48
CA LYS A 88 -6.30 -13.17 -26.32
C LYS A 88 -5.19 -12.58 -27.20
N VAL A 89 -5.41 -12.61 -28.51
CA VAL A 89 -4.60 -11.85 -29.47
C VAL A 89 -5.22 -10.47 -29.61
N LEU A 90 -4.47 -9.45 -29.19
CA LEU A 90 -4.93 -8.06 -29.21
C LEU A 90 -4.97 -7.52 -30.65
N ASP A 91 -6.00 -6.75 -30.98
CA ASP A 91 -6.00 -5.96 -32.22
C ASP A 91 -5.18 -4.66 -32.09
N ASP A 92 -5.00 -3.93 -33.19
CA ASP A 92 -4.19 -2.71 -33.23
C ASP A 92 -4.68 -1.64 -32.23
N ASN A 93 -5.99 -1.49 -32.05
CA ASN A 93 -6.55 -0.50 -31.11
C ASN A 93 -6.32 -0.95 -29.67
N GLU A 94 -6.48 -2.24 -29.39
CA GLU A 94 -6.23 -2.78 -28.05
C GLU A 94 -4.75 -2.68 -27.68
N ILE A 95 -3.83 -2.88 -28.64
CA ILE A 95 -2.39 -2.66 -28.46
C ILE A 95 -2.11 -1.18 -28.11
N GLU A 96 -2.72 -0.22 -28.79
CA GLU A 96 -2.56 1.21 -28.46
C GLU A 96 -3.12 1.56 -27.07
N CYS A 97 -4.23 0.96 -26.67
CA CYS A 97 -4.76 1.09 -25.32
C CYS A 97 -3.79 0.51 -24.28
N MET A 98 -3.22 -0.67 -24.53
CA MET A 98 -2.20 -1.28 -23.67
C MET A 98 -0.94 -0.39 -23.56
N ARG A 99 -0.44 0.16 -24.67
CA ARG A 99 0.69 1.11 -24.67
C ARG A 99 0.39 2.33 -23.81
N THR A 100 -0.81 2.88 -23.94
CA THR A 100 -1.24 4.05 -23.18
C THR A 100 -1.32 3.75 -21.69
N VAL A 101 -2.04 2.69 -21.28
CA VAL A 101 -2.22 2.38 -19.86
C VAL A 101 -0.91 1.97 -19.17
N CYS A 102 -0.03 1.22 -19.85
CA CYS A 102 1.28 0.86 -19.30
C CYS A 102 2.19 2.09 -19.14
N LYS A 103 2.11 3.06 -20.06
CA LYS A 103 2.83 4.34 -19.90
C LYS A 103 2.33 5.12 -18.69
N LEU A 104 1.01 5.20 -18.49
CA LEU A 104 0.42 5.87 -17.33
C LEU A 104 0.81 5.15 -16.02
N ALA A 105 0.83 3.83 -16.02
CA ALA A 105 1.29 3.04 -14.87
C ALA A 105 2.75 3.36 -14.51
N ARG A 106 3.64 3.45 -15.52
CA ARG A 106 5.03 3.88 -15.32
C ARG A 106 5.12 5.26 -14.69
N GLU A 107 4.37 6.24 -15.23
CA GLU A 107 4.37 7.59 -14.66
C GLU A 107 3.92 7.60 -13.19
N VAL A 108 2.94 6.77 -12.82
CA VAL A 108 2.49 6.62 -11.43
C VAL A 108 3.55 5.96 -10.54
N LEU A 109 4.24 4.91 -11.02
CA LEU A 109 5.35 4.30 -10.28
C LEU A 109 6.49 5.30 -10.06
N ASP A 110 6.77 6.17 -11.04
CA ASP A 110 7.79 7.21 -10.91
C ASP A 110 7.40 8.27 -9.86
N GLU A 111 6.11 8.57 -9.66
CA GLU A 111 5.65 9.40 -8.54
C GLU A 111 5.88 8.71 -7.19
N ALA A 112 5.59 7.41 -7.10
CA ALA A 112 5.86 6.63 -5.88
C ALA A 112 7.36 6.61 -5.54
N ALA A 113 8.21 6.40 -6.55
CA ALA A 113 9.67 6.36 -6.39
C ALA A 113 10.23 7.64 -5.76
N ARG A 114 9.66 8.81 -6.07
CA ARG A 114 10.10 10.12 -5.53
C ARG A 114 9.89 10.29 -4.03
N VAL A 115 8.97 9.52 -3.45
CA VAL A 115 8.64 9.60 -2.02
C VAL A 115 9.11 8.39 -1.21
N CYS A 116 9.77 7.42 -1.85
CA CYS A 116 10.36 6.25 -1.19
C CYS A 116 11.63 6.61 -0.41
N GLU A 117 11.48 7.24 0.76
CA GLU A 117 12.58 7.67 1.63
C GLU A 117 12.39 7.29 3.10
N PRO A 118 13.45 7.28 3.94
CA PRO A 118 13.33 6.98 5.36
C PRO A 118 12.35 7.91 6.08
N GLY A 119 11.48 7.33 6.90
CA GLY A 119 10.50 8.06 7.72
C GLY A 119 9.13 8.26 7.08
N ILE A 120 8.99 7.99 5.78
CA ILE A 120 7.71 8.00 5.06
C ILE A 120 6.92 6.72 5.36
N THR A 121 5.61 6.83 5.54
CA THR A 121 4.74 5.66 5.72
C THR A 121 4.35 5.05 4.37
N THR A 122 4.13 3.74 4.33
CA THR A 122 3.59 3.12 3.12
C THR A 122 2.19 3.63 2.77
N ASP A 123 1.38 4.01 3.76
CA ASP A 123 0.09 4.72 3.55
C ASP A 123 0.24 6.09 2.86
N HIS A 124 1.38 6.78 3.05
CA HIS A 124 1.68 8.01 2.31
C HIS A 124 2.03 7.71 0.85
N ILE A 125 2.78 6.63 0.59
CA ILE A 125 3.06 6.15 -0.78
C ILE A 125 1.75 5.80 -1.48
N ASP A 126 0.83 5.10 -0.82
CA ASP A 126 -0.54 4.86 -1.32
C ASP A 126 -1.29 6.15 -1.63
N ALA A 127 -1.14 7.19 -0.81
CA ALA A 127 -1.74 8.50 -1.06
C ALA A 127 -1.27 9.11 -2.38
N VAL A 128 0.05 9.11 -2.59
CA VAL A 128 0.69 9.67 -3.79
C VAL A 128 0.30 8.86 -5.01
N VAL A 129 0.33 7.53 -4.94
CA VAL A 129 -0.07 6.64 -6.03
C VAL A 129 -1.55 6.83 -6.36
N HIS A 130 -2.42 6.89 -5.34
CA HIS A 130 -3.85 7.11 -5.54
C HIS A 130 -4.10 8.42 -6.28
N GLU A 131 -3.56 9.53 -5.78
CA GLU A 131 -3.74 10.85 -6.40
C GLU A 131 -3.20 10.87 -7.84
N ALA A 132 -2.00 10.32 -8.06
CA ALA A 132 -1.39 10.25 -9.38
C ALA A 132 -2.23 9.42 -10.38
N CYS A 133 -2.96 8.40 -9.92
CA CYS A 133 -3.95 7.69 -10.74
C CYS A 133 -5.13 8.60 -11.09
N ILE A 134 -5.70 9.30 -10.11
CA ILE A 134 -6.87 10.17 -10.31
C ILE A 134 -6.54 11.30 -11.28
N GLU A 135 -5.38 11.96 -11.12
CA GLU A 135 -4.90 13.03 -12.00
C GLU A 135 -4.75 12.60 -13.47
N ARG A 136 -4.61 11.28 -13.71
CA ARG A 136 -4.42 10.68 -15.04
C ARG A 136 -5.71 10.04 -15.58
N ASP A 137 -6.86 10.30 -14.96
CA ASP A 137 -8.14 9.65 -15.28
C ASP A 137 -8.06 8.11 -15.24
N CYS A 138 -7.27 7.59 -14.30
CA CYS A 138 -7.09 6.15 -14.08
C CYS A 138 -7.74 5.70 -12.78
N TYR A 139 -8.24 4.47 -12.77
CA TYR A 139 -8.62 3.77 -11.55
C TYR A 139 -7.42 2.96 -11.01
N PRO A 140 -7.06 3.06 -9.73
CA PRO A 140 -6.03 2.20 -9.15
C PRO A 140 -6.56 0.78 -9.00
N SER A 141 -6.12 -0.14 -9.88
CA SER A 141 -6.70 -1.49 -10.01
C SER A 141 -6.73 -2.30 -8.71
N PRO A 142 -5.70 -2.28 -7.85
CA PRO A 142 -5.74 -3.02 -6.59
C PRO A 142 -6.91 -2.61 -5.69
N LEU A 143 -7.43 -1.39 -5.81
CA LEU A 143 -8.47 -0.89 -4.92
C LEU A 143 -9.77 -1.70 -5.09
N GLY A 144 -10.15 -2.41 -4.03
CA GLY A 144 -11.37 -3.22 -4.01
C GLY A 144 -11.26 -4.56 -4.75
N TYR A 145 -10.19 -4.84 -5.48
CA TYR A 145 -9.95 -6.12 -6.12
C TYR A 145 -9.80 -7.22 -5.07
N HIS A 146 -10.68 -8.22 -5.07
CA HIS A 146 -10.83 -9.21 -3.99
C HIS A 146 -10.85 -8.59 -2.58
N GLN A 147 -11.47 -7.42 -2.43
CA GLN A 147 -11.54 -6.61 -1.20
C GLN A 147 -10.18 -6.06 -0.72
N PHE A 148 -9.15 -6.04 -1.57
CA PHE A 148 -7.88 -5.40 -1.24
C PHE A 148 -8.12 -3.90 -0.89
N PRO A 149 -7.62 -3.41 0.25
CA PRO A 149 -8.15 -2.19 0.86
C PRO A 149 -7.50 -0.89 0.35
N LYS A 150 -6.42 -1.00 -0.43
CA LYS A 150 -5.55 0.11 -0.83
C LYS A 150 -5.36 0.17 -2.35
N SER A 151 -4.73 1.23 -2.82
CA SER A 151 -4.59 1.56 -4.25
C SER A 151 -3.34 0.96 -4.89
N VAL A 152 -2.41 0.48 -4.06
CA VAL A 152 -1.09 -0.02 -4.45
C VAL A 152 -0.65 -1.08 -3.45
N CYS A 153 0.25 -1.99 -3.83
CA CYS A 153 0.94 -2.84 -2.86
C CYS A 153 2.30 -2.25 -2.48
N THR A 154 2.66 -2.35 -1.20
CA THR A 154 3.98 -1.93 -0.69
C THR A 154 4.60 -3.06 0.13
N SER A 155 5.60 -3.73 -0.43
CA SER A 155 6.18 -4.95 0.11
C SER A 155 7.59 -4.66 0.67
N VAL A 156 7.68 -4.52 2.00
CA VAL A 156 8.93 -4.18 2.68
C VAL A 156 9.66 -5.45 3.13
N ASN A 157 10.97 -5.52 2.89
CA ASN A 157 11.88 -6.55 3.40
C ASN A 157 11.40 -7.99 3.15
N GLU A 158 11.00 -8.73 4.19
CA GLU A 158 10.56 -10.13 4.08
C GLU A 158 9.16 -10.32 3.45
N VAL A 159 8.44 -9.24 3.17
CA VAL A 159 7.17 -9.30 2.42
C VAL A 159 7.49 -9.56 0.95
N ILE A 160 7.05 -10.72 0.45
CA ILE A 160 7.30 -11.14 -0.93
C ILE A 160 6.49 -10.28 -1.92
N CYS A 161 5.17 -10.21 -1.72
CA CYS A 161 4.25 -9.43 -2.53
C CYS A 161 3.00 -9.07 -1.71
N HIS A 162 2.15 -8.20 -2.28
CA HIS A 162 0.85 -7.83 -1.72
C HIS A 162 0.88 -7.26 -0.29
N GLY A 163 1.97 -6.60 0.09
CA GLY A 163 1.99 -5.83 1.34
C GLY A 163 0.95 -4.72 1.30
N ILE A 164 0.13 -4.59 2.35
CA ILE A 164 -0.92 -3.57 2.44
C ILE A 164 -0.29 -2.27 2.97
N PRO A 165 -0.41 -1.14 2.26
CA PRO A 165 -0.02 0.17 2.77
C PRO A 165 -0.63 0.49 4.14
N ASP A 166 0.22 0.85 5.09
CA ASP A 166 -0.14 1.10 6.48
C ASP A 166 0.71 2.24 7.11
N MET A 167 0.51 2.49 8.40
CA MET A 167 1.21 3.57 9.11
C MET A 167 2.66 3.24 9.51
N ARG A 168 3.23 2.10 9.06
CA ARG A 168 4.65 1.80 9.28
C ARG A 168 5.50 2.77 8.47
N LYS A 169 6.45 3.41 9.15
CA LYS A 169 7.48 4.22 8.49
C LYS A 169 8.57 3.32 7.92
N LEU A 170 9.00 3.64 6.70
CA LEU A 170 10.18 3.04 6.10
C LEU A 170 11.43 3.42 6.91
N GLU A 171 12.31 2.47 7.14
CA GLU A 171 13.54 2.66 7.90
C GLU A 171 14.75 2.77 6.97
N ASN A 172 15.75 3.56 7.35
CA ASN A 172 16.99 3.64 6.59
C ASN A 172 17.71 2.29 6.65
N GLY A 173 17.78 1.59 5.52
CA GLY A 173 18.26 0.21 5.41
C GLY A 173 17.21 -0.77 4.88
N ASP A 174 15.93 -0.38 4.81
CA ASP A 174 14.88 -1.18 4.20
C ASP A 174 15.06 -1.30 2.68
N ILE A 175 14.44 -2.34 2.12
CA ILE A 175 14.01 -2.34 0.72
C ILE A 175 12.48 -2.36 0.67
N CYS A 176 11.89 -1.64 -0.29
CA CYS A 176 10.44 -1.59 -0.47
C CYS A 176 10.10 -1.76 -1.94
N ASN A 177 9.40 -2.85 -2.29
CA ASN A 177 8.77 -2.98 -3.59
C ASN A 177 7.44 -2.22 -3.60
N VAL A 178 7.19 -1.47 -4.68
CA VAL A 178 5.91 -0.80 -4.91
C VAL A 178 5.32 -1.35 -6.21
N ASP A 179 4.11 -1.90 -6.11
CA ASP A 179 3.43 -2.59 -7.20
C ASP A 179 2.20 -1.81 -7.66
N VAL A 180 2.32 -1.24 -8.86
CA VAL A 180 1.38 -0.30 -9.45
C VAL A 180 0.65 -0.97 -10.60
N THR A 181 -0.67 -1.06 -10.46
CA THR A 181 -1.56 -1.45 -11.55
C THR A 181 -2.63 -0.38 -11.77
N VAL A 182 -2.74 0.19 -12.96
CA VAL A 182 -3.74 1.22 -13.27
C VAL A 182 -4.72 0.72 -14.33
N TYR A 183 -5.99 1.10 -14.20
CA TYR A 183 -7.04 0.81 -15.16
C TYR A 183 -7.43 2.08 -15.92
N HIS A 184 -7.33 2.02 -17.24
CA HIS A 184 -7.69 3.13 -18.11
C HIS A 184 -8.33 2.60 -19.40
N ARG A 185 -9.49 3.16 -19.77
CA ARG A 185 -10.21 2.84 -21.02
C ARG A 185 -10.42 1.34 -21.29
N GLY A 186 -10.66 0.54 -20.26
CA GLY A 186 -10.93 -0.90 -20.42
C GLY A 186 -9.74 -1.81 -20.25
N PHE A 187 -8.53 -1.27 -20.06
CA PHE A 187 -7.28 -2.03 -19.99
C PHE A 187 -6.55 -1.77 -18.67
N HIS A 188 -5.78 -2.77 -18.23
CA HIS A 188 -4.91 -2.69 -17.07
C HIS A 188 -3.45 -2.61 -17.51
N GLY A 189 -2.67 -1.70 -16.92
CA GLY A 189 -1.21 -1.64 -17.06
C GLY A 189 -0.57 -1.92 -15.71
N ASP A 190 0.39 -2.86 -15.68
CA ASP A 190 0.93 -3.45 -14.46
C ASP A 190 2.46 -3.45 -14.45
N LEU A 191 3.07 -2.97 -13.37
CA LEU A 191 4.51 -3.00 -13.15
C LEU A 191 4.87 -2.75 -11.68
N ASN A 192 6.04 -3.22 -11.27
CA ASN A 192 6.60 -2.94 -9.96
C ASN A 192 8.12 -2.81 -10.01
N GLU A 193 8.69 -2.12 -9.02
CA GLU A 193 10.12 -2.04 -8.78
C GLU A 193 10.44 -2.04 -7.29
N THR A 194 11.64 -2.51 -6.95
CA THR A 194 12.15 -2.54 -5.57
C THR A 194 13.10 -1.39 -5.31
N PHE A 195 12.72 -0.50 -4.40
CA PHE A 195 13.50 0.68 -4.03
C PHE A 195 14.38 0.42 -2.80
N LEU A 196 15.58 1.01 -2.81
CA LEU A 196 16.50 1.02 -1.69
C LEU A 196 16.17 2.21 -0.79
N ILE A 197 15.84 1.97 0.48
CA ILE A 197 15.43 3.04 1.39
C ILE A 197 16.65 3.58 2.14
N GLY A 198 17.08 4.78 1.76
CA GLY A 198 18.24 5.44 2.35
C GLY A 198 19.58 4.82 1.94
N ASP A 199 20.62 5.11 2.71
CA ASP A 199 22.00 4.75 2.39
C ASP A 199 22.49 3.49 3.12
N ARG A 200 21.78 3.03 4.16
CA ARG A 200 22.20 1.91 5.04
C ARG A 200 21.79 0.52 4.56
N VAL A 201 21.29 0.39 3.33
CA VAL A 201 20.94 -0.92 2.77
C VAL A 201 22.21 -1.77 2.61
N LYS A 202 22.20 -2.97 3.20
CA LYS A 202 23.34 -3.91 3.21
C LYS A 202 23.69 -4.35 1.80
N GLU A 203 24.96 -4.67 1.57
CA GLU A 203 25.45 -5.07 0.24
C GLU A 203 24.77 -6.34 -0.28
N ASP A 204 24.55 -7.35 0.57
CA ASP A 204 23.83 -8.57 0.17
C ASP A 204 22.37 -8.26 -0.25
N THR A 205 21.74 -7.28 0.40
CA THR A 205 20.39 -6.81 0.05
C THR A 205 20.39 -6.02 -1.27
N ARG A 206 21.40 -5.19 -1.51
CA ARG A 206 21.60 -4.50 -2.80
C ARG A 206 21.80 -5.50 -3.93
N LYS A 207 22.60 -6.54 -3.68
CA LYS A 207 22.82 -7.65 -4.61
C LYS A 207 21.52 -8.40 -4.91
N LEU A 208 20.69 -8.67 -3.91
CA LEU A 208 19.36 -9.27 -4.12
C LEU A 208 18.53 -8.45 -5.12
N VAL A 209 18.36 -7.16 -4.87
CA VAL A 209 17.57 -6.27 -5.75
C VAL A 209 18.13 -6.26 -7.17
N LYS A 210 19.46 -6.15 -7.32
CA LYS A 210 20.13 -6.19 -8.62
C LYS A 210 19.88 -7.51 -9.37
N VAL A 211 20.08 -8.64 -8.70
CA VAL A 211 19.89 -9.96 -9.32
C VAL A 211 18.43 -10.19 -9.70
N THR A 212 17.47 -9.73 -8.89
CA THR A 212 16.05 -9.79 -9.24
C THR A 212 15.75 -9.04 -10.55
N TYR A 213 16.32 -7.84 -10.72
CA TYR A 213 16.19 -7.08 -11.98
C TYR A 213 16.88 -7.78 -13.17
N GLU A 214 18.09 -8.32 -12.98
CA GLU A 214 18.80 -9.08 -14.01
C GLU A 214 18.03 -10.32 -14.45
N CYS A 215 17.40 -11.04 -13.52
CA CYS A 215 16.54 -12.18 -13.83
C CYS A 215 15.34 -11.77 -14.69
N LEU A 216 14.68 -10.65 -14.37
CA LEU A 216 13.58 -10.12 -15.17
C LEU A 216 14.05 -9.76 -16.59
N GLN A 217 15.15 -9.02 -16.72
CA GLN A 217 15.68 -8.62 -18.03
C GLN A 217 16.07 -9.83 -18.88
N HIS A 218 16.80 -10.80 -18.31
CA HIS A 218 17.16 -12.02 -19.03
C HIS A 218 15.93 -12.80 -19.53
N ALA A 219 14.83 -12.80 -18.79
CA ALA A 219 13.60 -13.47 -19.23
C ALA A 219 12.88 -12.70 -20.35
N ILE A 220 12.96 -11.36 -20.35
CA ILE A 220 12.39 -10.50 -21.40
C ILE A 220 13.17 -10.62 -22.72
N ASP A 221 14.48 -10.84 -22.64
CA ASP A 221 15.38 -10.94 -23.81
C ASP A 221 15.27 -12.30 -24.56
N LEU A 222 14.56 -13.29 -24.01
CA LEU A 222 14.34 -14.62 -24.62
C LEU A 222 13.21 -14.60 -25.65
#